data_AF-A0A381AYL2-F1
#
_entry.id   AF-A0A381AYL2-F1
#
_cell.length_a   1.000
_cell.length_b   1.000
_cell.length_c   1.000
_cell.angle_alpha   90.00
_cell.angle_beta   90.00
_cell.angle_gamma   90.00
#
_symmetry.space_group_name_H-M   'P 1'
#
loop_
_entity.id
_entity.type
_entity.pdbx_description
1 polymer ?
#
loop_
_entity_poly.entity_id
_entity_poly.type
_entity_poly.pdbx_seq_one_letter_code
_entity_poly.pdbx_strand_id
1 'polypeptide(L)'
;MTLSVAPQELLRRLILIGESLVEDRRIQLSDAAIRELREQVAITRMRPSEDAPVIGYEAANLVECLAAIAFARSDKDEKAESRVIAYSNSLLGFMRGDLTKLERASLP
;
A
#
# COMPACT_ATOMS: atom_id res chain seq x y z
N MET A 1 -9.63 -21.10 0.35
CA MET A 1 -10.25 -20.15 1.30
C MET A 1 -9.44 -18.87 1.26
N THR A 2 -9.93 -17.84 0.58
CA THR A 2 -9.34 -16.49 0.67
C THR A 2 -9.86 -15.88 1.97
N LEU A 3 -8.99 -15.78 2.98
CA LEU A 3 -9.33 -15.10 4.24
C LEU A 3 -9.63 -13.63 3.89
N SER A 4 -10.86 -13.20 4.15
CA SER A 4 -11.25 -11.80 4.01
C SER A 4 -10.47 -10.98 5.04
N VAL A 5 -9.54 -10.15 4.59
CA VAL A 5 -8.77 -9.24 5.46
C VAL A 5 -9.61 -7.99 5.68
N ALA A 6 -9.74 -7.56 6.94
CA ALA A 6 -10.43 -6.31 7.26
C ALA A 6 -9.73 -5.13 6.54
N PRO A 7 -10.47 -4.19 5.94
CA PRO A 7 -9.89 -3.09 5.17
C PRO A 7 -8.84 -2.27 5.95
N GLN A 8 -9.10 -2.01 7.23
CA GLN A 8 -8.18 -1.32 8.12
C GLN A 8 -6.87 -2.08 8.34
N GLU A 9 -6.94 -3.41 8.44
CA GLU A 9 -5.77 -4.25 8.64
C GLU A 9 -4.92 -4.33 7.37
N LEU A 10 -5.57 -4.42 6.20
CA LEU A 10 -4.88 -4.32 4.93
C LEU A 10 -4.19 -2.96 4.77
N LEU A 11 -4.87 -1.87 5.17
CA LEU A 11 -4.32 -0.51 5.12
C LEU A 11 -3.08 -0.37 6.01
N ARG A 12 -3.13 -0.85 7.26
CA ARG A 12 -1.97 -0.89 8.17
C ARG A 12 -0.80 -1.66 7.57
N ARG A 13 -1.08 -2.85 7.01
CA ARG A 13 -0.06 -3.69 6.39
C ARG A 13 0.62 -3.00 5.22
N LEU A 14 -0.15 -2.35 4.35
CA LEU A 14 0.38 -1.61 3.21
C LEU A 14 1.26 -0.43 3.63
N ILE A 15 0.82 0.32 4.66
CA ILE A 15 1.60 1.43 5.22
C ILE A 15 2.93 0.91 5.78
N LEU A 16 2.90 -0.14 6.61
CA LEU A 16 4.11 -0.73 7.21
C LEU A 16 5.09 -1.22 6.14
N ILE A 17 4.60 -1.92 5.11
CA ILE A 17 5.44 -2.39 4.01
C ILE A 17 6.06 -1.20 3.27
N GLY A 18 5.26 -0.17 2.96
CA GLY A 18 5.76 0.99 2.23
C GLY A 18 6.79 1.79 3.00
N GLU A 19 6.58 2.02 4.29
CA GLU A 19 7.56 2.67 5.18
C GLU A 19 8.85 1.87 5.24
N SER A 20 8.74 0.56 5.49
CA SER A 20 9.90 -0.32 5.57
C SER A 20 10.69 -0.32 4.26
N LEU A 21 10.00 -0.40 3.12
CA LEU A 21 10.63 -0.40 1.81
C LEU A 21 11.30 0.95 1.50
N VAL A 22 10.70 2.08 1.88
CA VAL A 22 11.29 3.41 1.69
C VAL A 22 12.52 3.62 2.57
N GLU A 23 12.46 3.18 3.84
CA GLU A 23 13.53 3.40 4.83
C GLU A 23 14.71 2.44 4.65
N ASP A 24 14.44 1.17 4.33
CA ASP A 24 15.46 0.14 4.19
C ASP A 24 15.56 -0.39 2.75
N ARG A 25 16.68 -0.03 2.08
CA ARG A 25 17.01 -0.52 0.72
C ARG A 25 17.30 -2.03 0.67
N ARG A 26 17.53 -2.68 1.81
CA ARG A 26 17.80 -4.13 1.88
C ARG A 26 16.53 -4.97 1.78
N ILE A 27 15.37 -4.38 2.06
CA ILE A 27 14.10 -5.08 1.95
C ILE A 27 13.79 -5.34 0.47
N GLN A 28 13.49 -6.59 0.17
CA GLN A 28 13.12 -7.07 -1.15
C GLN A 28 11.69 -7.59 -1.09
N LEU A 29 10.87 -7.18 -2.06
CA LEU A 29 9.54 -7.72 -2.26
C LEU A 29 9.59 -8.67 -3.45
N SER A 30 9.04 -9.88 -3.26
CA SER A 30 8.90 -10.83 -4.36
C SER A 30 7.67 -10.48 -5.21
N ASP A 31 7.69 -10.87 -6.48
CA ASP A 31 6.54 -10.76 -7.39
C ASP A 31 5.30 -11.46 -6.83
N ALA A 32 5.49 -12.58 -6.12
CA ALA A 32 4.40 -13.30 -5.45
C ALA A 32 3.75 -12.46 -4.35
N ALA A 33 4.54 -11.76 -3.53
CA ALA A 33 4.03 -10.87 -2.50
C ALA A 33 3.31 -9.65 -3.11
N ILE A 34 3.84 -9.07 -4.18
CA ILE A 34 3.19 -7.98 -4.91
C ILE A 34 1.84 -8.44 -5.48
N ARG A 35 1.80 -9.63 -6.09
CA ARG A 35 0.57 -10.22 -6.62
C ARG A 35 -0.46 -10.45 -5.50
N GLU A 36 -0.04 -10.98 -4.36
CA GLU A 36 -0.91 -11.17 -3.19
C GLU A 36 -1.49 -9.82 -2.71
N LEU A 37 -0.68 -8.77 -2.63
CA LEU A 37 -1.14 -7.44 -2.24
C LEU A 37 -2.15 -6.86 -3.26
N ARG A 38 -1.88 -7.01 -4.57
CA ARG A 38 -2.82 -6.62 -5.62
C ARG A 38 -4.15 -7.36 -5.49
N GLU A 39 -4.10 -8.67 -5.28
CA GLU A 39 -5.30 -9.50 -5.07
C GLU A 39 -6.06 -9.08 -3.82
N GLN A 40 -5.38 -8.83 -2.70
CA GLN A 40 -6.01 -8.35 -1.47
C GLN A 40 -6.65 -6.99 -1.67
N VAL A 41 -5.98 -6.03 -2.30
CA VAL A 41 -6.57 -4.72 -2.62
C VAL A 41 -7.77 -4.87 -3.56
N ALA A 42 -7.70 -5.77 -4.54
CA ALA A 42 -8.79 -6.04 -5.47
C ALA A 42 -9.99 -6.75 -4.83
N ILE A 43 -9.76 -7.69 -3.90
CA ILE A 43 -10.82 -8.38 -3.15
C ILE A 43 -11.45 -7.44 -2.13
N THR A 44 -10.61 -6.66 -1.46
CA THR A 44 -11.00 -5.59 -0.55
C THR A 44 -11.48 -4.35 -1.30
N ARG A 45 -11.63 -4.38 -2.65
CA ARG A 45 -12.37 -3.34 -3.39
C ARG A 45 -13.81 -3.33 -2.89
N MET A 46 -13.97 -2.55 -1.83
CA MET A 46 -15.07 -1.70 -1.51
C MET A 46 -15.61 -1.16 -2.83
N ARG A 47 -16.85 -1.55 -3.16
CA ARG A 47 -17.60 -0.81 -4.17
C ARG A 47 -17.48 0.68 -3.83
N PRO A 48 -17.38 1.58 -4.81
CA PRO A 48 -17.63 2.99 -4.58
C PRO A 48 -19.12 3.14 -4.21
N SER A 49 -19.50 2.69 -3.03
CA SER A 49 -20.67 3.16 -2.31
C SER A 49 -20.17 4.28 -1.42
N GLU A 50 -20.93 5.36 -1.40
CA GLU A 50 -20.60 6.68 -0.86
C GLU A 50 -20.22 6.68 0.64
N ASP A 51 -20.27 5.53 1.32
CA ASP A 51 -20.13 5.37 2.76
C ASP A 51 -18.79 4.80 3.25
N ALA A 52 -17.89 4.34 2.38
CA ALA A 52 -16.58 3.79 2.77
C ALA A 52 -15.44 4.66 2.22
N PRO A 53 -14.60 5.27 3.09
CA PRO A 53 -13.62 6.25 2.65
C PRO A 53 -12.52 5.53 1.88
N VAL A 54 -12.48 5.75 0.55
CA VAL A 54 -11.27 5.96 -0.27
C VAL A 54 -10.00 5.18 0.15
N ILE A 55 -10.13 3.88 0.45
CA ILE A 55 -8.96 2.99 0.62
C ILE A 55 -8.50 2.47 -0.75
N GLY A 56 -9.41 2.36 -1.72
CA GLY A 56 -9.17 1.59 -2.95
C GLY A 56 -8.17 2.21 -3.93
N TYR A 57 -8.19 3.52 -4.13
CA TYR A 57 -7.35 4.17 -5.15
C TYR A 57 -5.90 4.32 -4.67
N GLU A 58 -5.71 4.85 -3.47
CA GLU A 58 -4.43 5.09 -2.82
C GLU A 58 -3.73 3.77 -2.51
N ALA A 59 -4.45 2.76 -2.00
CA ALA A 59 -3.88 1.43 -1.77
C ALA A 59 -3.44 0.76 -3.06
N ALA A 60 -4.24 0.86 -4.13
CA ALA A 60 -3.85 0.31 -5.44
C ALA A 60 -2.59 1.00 -5.98
N ASN A 61 -2.56 2.34 -5.93
CA ASN A 61 -1.39 3.10 -6.35
C ASN A 61 -0.16 2.80 -5.50
N LEU A 62 -0.32 2.63 -4.19
CA LEU A 62 0.80 2.28 -3.32
C LEU A 62 1.37 0.93 -3.72
N VAL A 63 0.55 -0.09 -3.97
CA VAL A 63 1.03 -1.40 -4.43
C VAL A 63 1.81 -1.29 -5.75
N GLU A 64 1.37 -0.46 -6.69
CA GLU A 64 2.13 -0.21 -7.92
C GLU A 64 3.46 0.50 -7.65
N CYS A 65 3.51 1.40 -6.67
CA CYS A 65 4.77 2.02 -6.26
C CYS A 65 5.72 1.01 -5.59
N LEU A 66 5.21 0.11 -4.74
CA LEU A 66 6.00 -0.96 -4.14
C LEU A 66 6.60 -1.87 -5.23
N ALA A 67 5.80 -2.20 -6.25
CA ALA A 67 6.26 -2.98 -7.39
C ALA A 67 7.36 -2.25 -8.18
N ALA A 68 7.18 -0.96 -8.44
CA ALA A 68 8.16 -0.15 -9.16
C ALA A 68 9.47 0.05 -8.36
N ILE A 69 9.42 0.16 -7.02
CA ILE A 69 10.61 0.17 -6.17
C ILE A 69 11.33 -1.19 -6.24
N ALA A 70 10.60 -2.30 -6.11
CA ALA A 70 11.18 -3.63 -6.17
C ALA A 70 11.87 -3.88 -7.52
N PHE A 71 11.23 -3.48 -8.62
CA PHE A 71 11.79 -3.56 -9.96
C PHE A 71 13.04 -2.68 -10.12
N ALA A 72 12.97 -1.40 -9.72
CA ALA A 72 14.10 -0.49 -9.80
C ALA A 72 15.32 -0.98 -9.00
N ARG A 73 15.10 -1.65 -7.84
CA ARG A 73 16.17 -2.28 -7.06
C ARG A 73 16.80 -3.46 -7.77
N SER A 74 15.99 -4.33 -8.39
CA SER A 74 16.48 -5.45 -9.19
C SER A 74 17.37 -4.95 -10.35
N ASP A 75 16.94 -3.89 -11.02
CA ASP A 75 17.66 -3.27 -12.14
C ASP A 75 18.80 -2.35 -11.70
N LYS A 76 18.96 -2.10 -10.39
CA LYS A 76 19.91 -1.16 -9.80
C LYS A 76 19.76 0.27 -10.35
N ASP A 77 18.54 0.68 -10.72
CA ASP A 77 18.22 2.02 -11.19
C ASP A 77 17.81 2.93 -10.01
N GLU A 78 18.81 3.60 -9.43
CA GLU A 78 18.61 4.49 -8.29
C GLU A 78 17.75 5.72 -8.62
N LYS A 79 17.75 6.17 -9.89
CA LYS A 79 16.95 7.33 -10.31
C LYS A 79 15.48 6.94 -10.42
N ALA A 80 15.18 5.78 -10.97
CA ALA A 80 13.83 5.25 -10.98
C ALA A 80 13.33 5.02 -9.55
N GLU A 81 14.13 4.39 -8.70
CA GLU A 81 13.78 4.15 -7.29
C GLU A 81 13.47 5.46 -6.56
N SER A 82 14.34 6.47 -6.68
CA SER A 82 14.16 7.76 -5.99
C SER A 82 12.86 8.48 -6.39
N ARG A 83 12.50 8.46 -7.69
CA ARG A 83 11.24 9.06 -8.17
C ARG A 83 10.02 8.36 -7.56
N VAL A 84 10.05 7.02 -7.50
CA VAL A 84 8.93 6.25 -6.97
C VAL A 84 8.81 6.45 -5.46
N ILE A 85 9.94 6.49 -4.72
CA ILE A 85 9.94 6.78 -3.27
C ILE A 85 9.26 8.12 -2.97
N ALA A 86 9.52 9.17 -3.75
CA ALA A 86 8.89 10.47 -3.56
C ALA A 86 7.35 10.40 -3.67
N TYR A 87 6.86 9.61 -4.63
CA TYR A 87 5.43 9.39 -4.81
C TYR A 87 4.84 8.49 -3.71
N SER A 88 5.54 7.41 -3.33
CA SER A 88 5.16 6.53 -2.21
C SER A 88 4.97 7.31 -0.90
N ASN A 89 5.87 8.27 -0.59
CA ASN A 89 5.76 9.08 0.62
C ASN A 89 4.48 9.92 0.67
N SER A 90 4.02 10.41 -0.49
CA SER A 90 2.76 11.15 -0.58
C SER A 90 1.57 10.22 -0.30
N LEU A 91 1.56 9.03 -0.90
CA LEU A 91 0.51 8.02 -0.70
C LEU A 91 0.45 7.53 0.75
N LEU A 92 1.60 7.27 1.36
CA LEU A 92 1.70 6.88 2.77
C LEU A 92 1.10 7.97 3.68
N GLY A 93 1.29 9.24 3.37
CA GLY A 93 0.67 10.36 4.07
C GLY A 93 -0.86 10.33 4.03
N PHE A 94 -1.43 10.17 2.83
CA PHE A 94 -2.90 10.05 2.66
C PHE A 94 -3.46 8.83 3.40
N MET A 95 -2.84 7.67 3.21
CA MET A 95 -3.27 6.41 3.82
C MET A 95 -3.20 6.42 5.35
N ARG A 96 -2.18 7.06 5.95
CA ARG A 96 -2.12 7.29 7.41
C ARG A 96 -3.27 8.18 7.88
N GLY A 97 -3.61 9.21 7.11
CA GLY A 97 -4.75 10.09 7.39
C GLY A 97 -6.06 9.32 7.39
N ASP A 98 -6.28 8.44 6.41
CA ASP A 98 -7.50 7.64 6.32
C ASP A 98 -7.55 6.54 7.37
N LEU A 99 -6.42 5.90 7.68
CA LEU A 99 -6.32 4.96 8.79
C LEU A 99 -6.72 5.61 10.12
N THR A 100 -6.22 6.82 10.38
CA THR A 100 -6.54 7.59 11.60
C THR A 100 -8.03 7.90 11.69
N LYS A 101 -8.67 8.28 10.57
CA LYS A 101 -10.13 8.54 10.54
C LYS A 101 -10.93 7.28 10.82
N LEU A 102 -10.55 6.15 10.20
CA LEU A 102 -11.19 4.85 10.43
C LEU A 102 -11.06 4.43 11.89
N GLU A 103 -9.85 4.53 12.45
CA GLU A 103 -9.59 4.23 13.85
C GLU A 103 -10.45 5.06 14.80
N ARG A 104 -10.61 6.36 14.53
CA ARG A 104 -11.47 7.24 15.33
C ARG A 104 -12.96 6.92 15.20
N ALA A 105 -13.43 6.59 14.00
CA ALA A 105 -14.83 6.20 13.78
C ALA A 105 -15.18 4.87 14.45
N SER A 106 -14.18 4.02 14.70
CA SER A 106 -14.32 2.74 15.42
C SER A 106 -14.22 2.87 16.94
N LEU A 107 -13.97 4.06 17.49
CA LEU A 107 -14.00 4.30 18.94
C LEU A 107 -15.46 4.42 19.42
N PRO A 108 -15.82 3.76 20.54
CA PRO A 108 -17.16 3.79 21.11
C PRO A 108 -17.54 5.16 21.71
#